data_AF-A0A7W1JIQ3-F1
#
_entry.id   AF-A0A7W1JIQ3-F1
#
_cell.length_a   1.000
_cell.length_b   1.000
_cell.length_c   1.000
_cell.angle_alpha   90.00
_cell.angle_beta   90.00
_cell.angle_gamma   90.00
#
_symmetry.space_group_name_H-M   'P 1'
#
loop_
_entity.id
_entity.type
_entity.pdbx_description
1 polymer ?
#
loop_
_entity_poly.entity_id
_entity_poly.type
_entity_poly.pdbx_seq_one_letter_code
_entity_poly.pdbx_strand_id
1 'polypeptide(L)'
;MHRATGLVIVVAVALVGASCGGGGKKQLDKEHYASALTKLCLLGSDQVRELHVDNTVAAWKHAGDELVKIEENFQKKFDALTPPDEIADAAREYRDANAKVLEDTRDAVSAAKDGDAAKLLAALQKSNTDNQDTWPPAQEIGATGCFPG
;
A
#
# COMPACT_ATOMS: atom_id res chain seq x y z
N MET A 1 -3.16 -16.55 67.12
CA MET A 1 -3.46 -17.89 66.55
C MET A 1 -4.57 -17.74 65.52
N HIS A 2 -4.48 -18.52 64.45
CA HIS A 2 -5.42 -18.67 63.31
C HIS A 2 -5.22 -17.74 62.10
N ARG A 3 -4.57 -18.36 61.11
CA ARG A 3 -4.56 -18.03 59.69
C ARG A 3 -5.99 -18.08 59.14
N ALA A 4 -6.32 -17.16 58.23
CA ALA A 4 -7.40 -17.36 57.28
C ALA A 4 -6.90 -16.89 55.90
N THR A 5 -6.56 -17.89 55.11
CA THR A 5 -6.18 -17.83 53.70
C THR A 5 -7.42 -17.45 52.89
N GLY A 6 -7.41 -16.27 52.26
CA GLY A 6 -8.47 -15.80 51.36
C GLY A 6 -7.93 -15.66 49.94
N LEU A 7 -8.24 -16.65 49.11
CA LEU A 7 -7.82 -16.84 47.72
C LEU A 7 -8.24 -15.65 46.83
N VAL A 8 -7.28 -14.85 46.35
CA VAL A 8 -7.52 -13.92 45.24
C VAL A 8 -7.48 -14.73 43.95
N ILE A 9 -8.63 -14.94 43.32
CA ILE A 9 -8.72 -15.47 41.96
C ILE A 9 -8.23 -14.35 41.03
N VAL A 10 -6.94 -14.36 40.73
CA VAL A 10 -6.39 -13.59 39.61
C VAL A 10 -6.85 -14.32 38.35
N VAL A 11 -7.84 -13.74 37.67
CA VAL A 11 -8.18 -14.12 36.29
C VAL A 11 -6.97 -13.77 35.44
N ALA A 12 -6.11 -14.77 35.23
CA ALA A 12 -5.03 -14.71 34.27
C ALA A 12 -5.66 -14.62 32.88
N VAL A 13 -5.77 -13.39 32.38
CA VAL A 13 -5.93 -13.16 30.94
C VAL A 13 -4.71 -13.82 30.29
N ALA A 14 -4.94 -14.94 29.64
CA ALA A 14 -3.95 -15.65 28.83
C ALA A 14 -3.55 -14.73 27.67
N LEU A 15 -2.60 -13.83 27.95
CA LEU A 15 -1.72 -13.27 26.96
C LEU A 15 -1.01 -14.45 26.34
N VAL A 16 -1.47 -14.87 25.16
CA VAL A 16 -0.78 -15.83 24.31
C VAL A 16 0.46 -15.11 23.79
N GLY A 17 1.45 -14.99 24.66
CA GLY A 17 2.81 -14.64 24.32
C GLY A 17 3.40 -15.79 23.52
N ALA A 18 3.26 -15.72 22.20
CA ALA A 18 4.22 -16.36 21.31
C ALA A 18 5.47 -15.47 21.25
N SER A 19 6.22 -15.42 22.35
CA SER A 19 7.59 -14.92 22.36
C SER A 19 8.53 -16.08 22.08
N CYS A 20 8.94 -16.20 20.81
CA CYS A 20 10.19 -16.82 20.38
C CYS A 20 10.70 -15.86 19.30
N GLY A 21 11.67 -14.99 19.56
CA GLY A 21 13.06 -15.43 19.70
C GLY A 21 13.63 -15.68 18.30
N GLY A 22 13.98 -14.61 17.57
CA GLY A 22 14.58 -14.69 16.25
C GLY A 22 14.25 -13.45 15.41
N GLY A 23 15.18 -12.49 15.35
CA GLY A 23 15.08 -11.31 14.51
C GLY A 23 15.12 -11.69 13.02
N GLY A 24 13.97 -12.06 12.48
CA GLY A 24 13.71 -12.20 11.06
C GLY A 24 12.26 -11.77 10.85
N LYS A 25 12.01 -10.88 9.89
CA LYS A 25 10.63 -10.51 9.52
C LYS A 25 9.89 -11.82 9.22
N LYS A 26 8.93 -12.21 10.06
CA LYS A 26 8.18 -13.45 9.87
C LYS A 26 7.47 -13.31 8.52
N GLN A 27 7.84 -14.17 7.57
CA GLN A 27 7.22 -14.28 6.27
C GLN A 27 5.71 -14.49 6.48
N LEU A 28 4.90 -13.63 5.85
CA LEU A 28 3.45 -13.81 5.87
C LEU A 28 3.11 -15.02 5.00
N ASP A 29 2.08 -15.78 5.37
CA ASP A 29 1.46 -16.66 4.37
C ASP A 29 0.71 -15.83 3.32
N LYS A 30 0.27 -16.47 2.23
CA LYS A 30 -0.33 -15.76 1.10
C LYS A 30 -1.59 -15.00 1.50
N GLU A 31 -2.44 -15.58 2.35
CA GLU A 31 -3.69 -14.93 2.79
C GLU A 31 -3.41 -13.67 3.62
N HIS A 32 -2.48 -13.74 4.57
CA HIS A 32 -2.11 -12.58 5.39
C HIS A 32 -1.40 -11.50 4.55
N TYR A 33 -0.54 -11.90 3.60
CA TYR A 33 0.11 -10.97 2.68
C TYR A 33 -0.92 -10.25 1.80
N ALA A 34 -1.80 -11.01 1.16
CA ALA A 34 -2.87 -10.48 0.29
C ALA A 34 -3.83 -9.55 1.05
N SER A 35 -4.19 -9.91 2.29
CA SER A 35 -5.03 -9.08 3.16
C SER A 35 -4.32 -7.77 3.55
N ALA A 36 -3.03 -7.84 3.90
CA ALA A 36 -2.24 -6.66 4.21
C ALA A 36 -2.13 -5.72 3.00
N LEU A 37 -1.84 -6.26 1.82
CA LEU A 37 -1.74 -5.48 0.59
C LEU A 37 -3.08 -4.87 0.18
N THR A 38 -4.17 -5.63 0.25
CA THR A 38 -5.54 -5.13 0.02
C THR A 38 -5.85 -3.91 0.89
N LYS A 39 -5.52 -3.96 2.19
CA LYS A 39 -5.74 -2.83 3.10
C LYS A 39 -4.92 -1.61 2.71
N LEU A 40 -3.68 -1.80 2.22
CA LEU A 40 -2.85 -0.69 1.74
C LEU A 40 -3.45 -0.04 0.49
N CYS A 41 -3.92 -0.84 -0.46
CA CYS A 41 -4.54 -0.32 -1.69
C CYS A 41 -5.83 0.44 -1.40
N LEU A 42 -6.70 -0.09 -0.53
CA LEU A 42 -7.93 0.60 -0.11
C LEU A 42 -7.62 1.92 0.60
N LEU A 43 -6.65 1.92 1.53
CA LEU A 43 -6.24 3.14 2.21
C LEU A 43 -5.68 4.18 1.23
N GLY A 44 -4.78 3.77 0.32
CA GLY A 44 -4.22 4.66 -0.69
C GLY A 44 -5.30 5.24 -1.61
N SER A 45 -6.22 4.40 -2.09
CA SER A 45 -7.36 4.81 -2.92
C SER A 45 -8.26 5.81 -2.20
N ASP A 46 -8.56 5.57 -0.92
CA ASP A 46 -9.35 6.50 -0.10
C ASP A 46 -8.61 7.84 0.03
N GLN A 47 -7.32 7.84 0.37
CA GLN A 47 -6.53 9.07 0.48
C GLN A 47 -6.49 9.87 -0.84
N VAL A 48 -6.30 9.19 -1.98
CA VAL A 48 -6.33 9.82 -3.32
C VAL A 48 -7.72 10.41 -3.61
N ARG A 49 -8.79 9.69 -3.28
CA ARG A 49 -10.17 10.15 -3.50
C ARG A 49 -10.50 11.43 -2.73
N GLU A 50 -10.03 11.54 -1.49
CA GLU A 50 -10.24 12.73 -0.65
C GLU A 50 -9.55 14.00 -1.19
N LEU A 51 -8.56 13.85 -2.08
CA LEU A 51 -7.92 15.00 -2.72
C LEU A 51 -8.77 15.64 -3.82
N HIS A 52 -9.83 14.97 -4.29
CA HIS A 52 -10.73 15.45 -5.34
C HIS A 52 -9.99 16.01 -6.58
N VAL A 53 -8.87 15.38 -6.94
CA VAL A 53 -8.02 15.84 -8.05
C VAL A 53 -8.71 15.54 -9.38
N ASP A 54 -8.93 16.57 -10.19
CA ASP A 54 -9.34 16.43 -11.57
C ASP A 54 -8.11 16.47 -12.51
N ASN A 55 -8.32 16.23 -13.81
CA ASN A 55 -7.23 16.20 -14.79
C ASN A 55 -6.79 17.60 -15.26
N THR A 56 -7.03 18.65 -14.47
CA THR A 56 -6.58 20.01 -14.82
C THR A 56 -5.23 20.34 -14.21
N VAL A 57 -4.48 21.21 -14.89
CA VAL A 57 -3.23 21.77 -14.39
C VAL A 57 -3.39 22.38 -13.00
N ALA A 58 -4.51 23.08 -12.75
CA ALA A 58 -4.75 23.76 -11.48
C ALA A 58 -4.89 22.76 -10.32
N ALA A 59 -5.65 21.68 -10.50
CA ALA A 59 -5.81 20.65 -9.49
C ALA A 59 -4.49 19.91 -9.20
N TRP A 60 -3.77 19.50 -10.24
CA TRP A 60 -2.48 18.82 -10.09
C TRP A 60 -1.40 19.71 -9.47
N LYS A 61 -1.41 21.01 -9.77
CA LYS A 61 -0.50 21.96 -9.11
C LYS A 61 -0.82 22.14 -7.63
N HIS A 62 -2.08 22.02 -7.23
CA HIS A 62 -2.51 22.15 -5.84
C HIS A 62 -2.27 20.87 -5.03
N ALA A 63 -2.67 19.72 -5.55
CA ALA A 63 -2.73 18.45 -4.82
C ALA A 63 -1.63 17.44 -5.21
N GLY A 64 -0.90 17.70 -6.29
CA GLY A 64 0.07 16.76 -6.86
C GLY A 64 1.17 16.30 -5.89
N ASP A 65 1.70 17.23 -5.09
CA ASP A 65 2.72 16.86 -4.10
C ASP A 65 2.16 15.96 -2.98
N GLU A 66 0.86 16.03 -2.69
CA GLU A 66 0.23 15.13 -1.72
C GLU A 66 -0.06 13.76 -2.35
N LEU A 67 -0.45 13.70 -3.63
CA LEU A 67 -0.54 12.44 -4.38
C LEU A 67 0.78 11.65 -4.35
N VAL A 68 1.90 12.31 -4.66
CA VAL A 68 3.23 11.69 -4.62
C VAL A 68 3.54 11.14 -3.23
N LYS A 69 3.22 11.86 -2.16
CA LYS A 69 3.44 11.36 -0.78
C LYS A 69 2.59 10.15 -0.44
N ILE A 70 1.34 10.10 -0.90
CA ILE A 70 0.46 8.95 -0.69
C ILE A 70 1.06 7.70 -1.35
N GLU A 71 1.49 7.82 -2.60
CA GLU A 71 2.11 6.72 -3.35
C GLU A 71 3.47 6.29 -2.76
N GLU A 72 4.32 7.24 -2.35
CA GLU A 72 5.57 6.94 -1.64
C GLU A 72 5.33 6.21 -0.32
N ASN A 73 4.31 6.63 0.43
CA ASN A 73 3.94 5.98 1.69
C ASN A 73 3.36 4.57 1.44
N PHE A 74 2.59 4.40 0.36
CA PHE A 74 2.13 3.09 -0.08
C PHE A 74 3.32 2.17 -0.40
N GLN A 75 4.26 2.60 -1.25
CA GLN A 75 5.45 1.82 -1.61
C GLN A 75 6.28 1.47 -0.38
N LYS A 76 6.54 2.43 0.50
CA LYS A 76 7.27 2.19 1.75
C LYS A 76 6.61 1.14 2.63
N LYS A 77 5.27 1.18 2.77
CA LYS A 77 4.51 0.19 3.55
C LYS A 77 4.50 -1.17 2.84
N PHE A 78 4.44 -1.17 1.52
CA PHE A 78 4.50 -2.38 0.71
C PHE A 78 5.87 -3.07 0.80
N ASP A 79 6.96 -2.33 0.73
CA ASP A 79 8.35 -2.81 0.89
C ASP A 79 8.64 -3.35 2.29
N ALA A 80 7.85 -2.93 3.28
CA ALA A 80 7.94 -3.48 4.62
C ALA A 80 7.37 -4.90 4.71
N LEU A 81 6.50 -5.31 3.78
CA LEU A 81 5.93 -6.65 3.72
C LEU A 81 6.94 -7.65 3.14
N THR A 82 6.93 -8.87 3.65
CA THR A 82 7.73 -9.98 3.13
C THR A 82 6.78 -11.00 2.50
N PRO A 83 6.77 -11.13 1.17
CA PRO A 83 5.91 -12.09 0.49
C PRO A 83 6.36 -13.52 0.79
N PRO A 84 5.44 -14.49 0.82
CA PRO A 84 5.82 -15.88 0.77
C PRO A 84 6.37 -16.27 -0.61
N ASP A 85 7.27 -17.26 -0.64
CA ASP A 85 7.97 -17.72 -1.85
C ASP A 85 7.01 -17.98 -3.03
N GLU A 86 5.83 -18.54 -2.75
CA GLU A 86 4.81 -18.88 -3.75
C GLU A 86 4.26 -17.70 -4.55
N ILE A 87 4.36 -16.46 -4.05
CA ILE A 87 3.92 -15.23 -4.74
C ILE A 87 5.02 -14.16 -4.77
N ALA A 88 6.29 -14.57 -4.54
CA ALA A 88 7.39 -13.61 -4.45
C ALA A 88 7.68 -12.93 -5.79
N ASP A 89 7.51 -13.62 -6.93
CA ASP A 89 7.63 -13.04 -8.27
C ASP A 89 6.50 -12.03 -8.54
N ALA A 90 5.24 -12.42 -8.36
CA ALA A 90 4.10 -11.49 -8.50
C ALA A 90 4.23 -10.26 -7.60
N ALA A 91 4.72 -10.42 -6.36
CA ALA A 91 5.00 -9.31 -5.46
C ALA A 91 6.09 -8.36 -5.98
N ARG A 92 7.14 -8.88 -6.63
CA ARG A 92 8.18 -8.06 -7.29
C ARG A 92 7.61 -7.32 -8.49
N GLU A 93 6.90 -8.02 -9.36
CA GLU A 93 6.28 -7.42 -10.55
C GLU A 93 5.28 -6.30 -10.17
N TYR A 94 4.47 -6.53 -9.14
CA TYR A 94 3.55 -5.51 -8.63
C TYR A 94 4.31 -4.29 -8.08
N ARG A 95 5.45 -4.50 -7.40
CA ARG A 95 6.29 -3.41 -6.89
C ARG A 95 6.88 -2.59 -8.03
N ASP A 96 7.43 -3.25 -9.05
CA ASP A 96 8.04 -2.59 -10.19
C ASP A 96 6.99 -1.82 -11.02
N ALA A 97 5.79 -2.37 -11.18
CA ALA A 97 4.69 -1.66 -11.83
C ALA A 97 4.27 -0.40 -11.04
N ASN A 98 4.13 -0.50 -9.72
CA ASN A 98 3.83 0.67 -8.88
C ASN A 98 4.96 1.71 -8.87
N ALA A 99 6.21 1.31 -9.05
CA ALA A 99 7.34 2.23 -9.19
C ALA A 99 7.21 3.10 -10.44
N LYS A 100 6.77 2.52 -11.57
CA LYS A 100 6.50 3.26 -12.81
C LYS A 100 5.33 4.22 -12.65
N VAL A 101 4.24 3.79 -12.01
CA VAL A 101 3.09 4.67 -11.74
C VAL A 101 3.51 5.89 -10.93
N LEU A 102 4.37 5.71 -9.91
CA LEU A 102 4.90 6.83 -9.12
C LEU A 102 5.79 7.78 -9.93
N GLU A 103 6.59 7.25 -10.86
CA GLU A 103 7.36 8.07 -11.79
C GLU A 103 6.43 8.91 -12.67
N ASP A 104 5.38 8.30 -13.23
CA ASP A 104 4.40 9.00 -14.07
C ASP A 104 3.61 10.06 -13.29
N THR A 105 3.26 9.79 -12.03
CA THR A 105 2.65 10.77 -11.13
C THR A 105 3.59 11.95 -10.91
N ARG A 106 4.89 11.72 -10.69
CA ARG A 106 5.88 12.81 -10.54
C ARG A 106 6.02 13.64 -11.82
N ASP A 107 6.00 13.00 -12.98
CA ASP A 107 6.02 13.69 -14.28
C ASP A 107 4.77 14.55 -14.49
N ALA A 108 3.60 14.04 -14.14
CA ALA A 108 2.35 14.79 -14.16
C ALA A 108 2.40 16.02 -13.23
N VAL A 109 2.92 15.86 -12.00
CA VAL A 109 3.12 16.98 -11.06
C VAL A 109 4.09 18.02 -11.61
N SER A 110 5.21 17.58 -12.20
CA SER A 110 6.18 18.50 -12.81
C SER A 110 5.54 19.29 -13.96
N ALA A 111 4.83 18.61 -14.87
CA ALA A 111 4.13 19.25 -15.98
C ALA A 111 3.07 20.25 -15.49
N ALA A 112 2.31 19.92 -14.45
CA ALA A 112 1.33 20.82 -13.86
C ALA A 112 1.98 22.05 -13.21
N LYS A 113 3.12 21.89 -12.52
CA LYS A 113 3.88 23.01 -11.94
C LYS A 113 4.35 23.98 -13.01
N ASP A 114 4.79 23.44 -14.15
CA ASP A 114 5.22 24.20 -15.34
C ASP A 114 4.05 24.80 -16.14
N GLY A 115 2.81 24.43 -15.83
CA GLY A 115 1.63 24.86 -16.57
C GLY A 115 1.45 24.17 -17.93
N ASP A 116 2.17 23.07 -18.17
CA ASP A 116 2.18 22.33 -19.43
C ASP A 116 1.04 21.31 -19.47
N ALA A 117 -0.13 21.76 -19.92
CA ALA A 117 -1.32 20.91 -19.99
C ALA A 117 -1.16 19.70 -20.94
N ALA A 118 -0.36 19.84 -22.01
CA ALA A 118 -0.15 18.75 -22.96
C ALA A 118 0.72 17.65 -22.35
N LYS A 119 1.82 18.02 -21.66
CA LYS A 119 2.64 17.05 -20.93
C LYS A 119 1.90 16.43 -19.75
N LEU A 120 1.08 17.20 -19.03
CA LEU A 120 0.22 16.66 -17.99
C LEU A 120 -0.66 15.55 -18.56
N LEU A 121 -1.42 15.84 -19.62
CA LEU A 121 -2.29 14.83 -20.22
C LEU A 121 -1.53 13.58 -20.69
N ALA A 122 -0.35 13.76 -21.30
CA ALA A 122 0.49 12.64 -21.72
C ALA A 122 0.95 11.77 -20.54
N ALA A 123 1.39 12.39 -19.45
CA ALA A 123 1.79 11.69 -18.23
C ALA A 123 0.59 10.94 -17.60
N LEU A 124 -0.60 11.54 -17.57
CA LEU A 124 -1.82 10.88 -17.08
C LEU A 124 -2.25 9.69 -17.95
N GLN A 125 -2.11 9.80 -19.27
CA GLN A 125 -2.39 8.68 -20.17
C GLN A 125 -1.41 7.54 -19.94
N LYS A 126 -0.11 7.86 -19.81
CA LYS A 126 0.93 6.88 -19.50
C LYS A 126 0.69 6.21 -18.15
N SER A 127 0.41 6.99 -17.11
CA SER A 127 0.07 6.49 -15.76
C SER A 127 -1.12 5.54 -15.80
N ASN A 128 -2.18 5.85 -16.56
CA ASN A 128 -3.33 4.95 -16.72
C ASN A 128 -2.96 3.62 -17.39
N THR A 129 -2.06 3.63 -18.39
CA THR A 129 -1.55 2.42 -19.02
C THR A 129 -0.69 1.62 -18.05
N ASP A 130 0.31 2.24 -17.41
CA ASP A 130 1.20 1.56 -16.47
C ASP A 130 0.45 1.07 -15.22
N ASN A 131 -0.64 1.73 -14.82
CA ASN A 131 -1.52 1.27 -13.76
C ASN A 131 -2.26 -0.03 -14.12
N GLN A 132 -2.54 -0.29 -15.41
CA GLN A 132 -3.14 -1.57 -15.83
C GLN A 132 -2.17 -2.73 -15.67
N ASP A 133 -0.87 -2.48 -15.83
CA ASP A 133 0.19 -3.49 -15.61
C ASP A 133 0.26 -3.92 -14.14
N THR A 134 -0.33 -3.16 -13.22
CA THR A 134 -0.42 -3.55 -11.80
C THR A 134 -1.47 -4.63 -11.55
N TRP A 135 -2.46 -4.82 -12.44
CA TRP A 135 -3.62 -5.68 -12.15
C TRP A 135 -3.29 -7.18 -12.17
N PRO A 136 -2.62 -7.74 -13.20
CA PRO A 136 -2.32 -9.17 -13.23
C PRO A 136 -1.52 -9.66 -12.00
N PRO A 137 -0.41 -9.01 -11.58
CA PRO A 137 0.32 -9.48 -10.41
C PRO A 137 -0.48 -9.28 -9.10
N ALA A 138 -1.30 -8.23 -9.00
CA ALA A 138 -2.20 -8.06 -7.85
C ALA A 138 -3.26 -9.17 -7.75
N GLN A 139 -3.79 -9.63 -8.89
CA GLN A 139 -4.71 -10.77 -8.95
C GLN A 139 -4.03 -12.07 -8.52
N GLU A 140 -2.80 -12.33 -8.97
CA GLU A 140 -2.04 -13.53 -8.58
C GLU A 140 -1.74 -13.58 -7.08
N ILE A 141 -1.43 -12.41 -6.49
CA ILE A 141 -1.27 -12.25 -5.05
C ILE A 141 -2.60 -12.51 -4.31
N GLY A 142 -3.73 -12.20 -4.92
CA GLY A 142 -5.06 -12.23 -4.30
C GLY A 142 -5.44 -10.93 -3.60
N ALA A 143 -4.81 -9.81 -3.97
CA ALA A 143 -5.01 -8.51 -3.35
C ALA A 143 -6.20 -7.76 -3.98
N THR A 144 -7.42 -8.18 -3.68
CA THR A 144 -8.67 -7.72 -4.33
C THR A 144 -8.97 -6.23 -4.22
N GLY A 145 -8.34 -5.50 -3.29
CA GLY A 145 -8.45 -4.04 -3.19
C GLY A 145 -7.56 -3.25 -4.16
N CYS A 146 -6.74 -3.94 -4.96
CA CYS A 146 -5.67 -3.33 -5.75
C CYS A 146 -5.92 -3.33 -7.26
N PHE A 147 -7.06 -3.85 -7.71
CA PHE A 147 -7.44 -3.92 -9.12
C PHE A 147 -8.97 -3.79 -9.26
N PRO A 148 -9.50 -3.36 -10.41
CA PRO A 148 -10.93 -3.37 -10.66
C PRO A 148 -11.43 -4.83 -10.73
N GLY A 149 -12.40 -5.16 -9.87
CA GLY A 149 -13.02 -6.48 -9.80
C GLY A 149 -13.92 -6.83 -10.97
#